data_AF-A0A6A5RIR1-F1
#
_entry.id   AF-A0A6A5RIR1-F1
#
_cell.length_a   1.000
_cell.length_b   1.000
_cell.length_c   1.000
_cell.angle_alpha   90.00
_cell.angle_beta   90.00
_cell.angle_gamma   90.00
#
_symmetry.space_group_name_H-M   'P 1'
#
loop_
_entity.id
_entity.type
_entity.pdbx_description
1 polymer ?
#
loop_
_entity_poly.entity_id
_entity_poly.type
_entity_poly.pdbx_seq_one_letter_code
_entity_poly.pdbx_strand_id
1 'polypeptide(L)'
;MLLSLSGLFATLAFARQSHHAVAETATIRTFFNVGGGYSEDGNTGYIFKDQMYVEKLSPVTPHRYRPSLIVLIHGQGQTGTNFLNKLDGGESWTSHFLDAGHTIYIVDQTFRGRSASAPRIGAQTPSTYR
;
A
#
# COMPACT_ATOMS: atom_id res chain seq x y z
N MET A 1 -57.22 -12.97 -19.78
CA MET A 1 -56.12 -13.81 -19.26
C MET A 1 -54.84 -12.99 -19.46
N LEU A 2 -54.47 -12.16 -18.47
CA LEU A 2 -53.38 -12.40 -17.49
C LEU A 2 -52.01 -12.52 -18.21
N LEU A 3 -50.95 -11.76 -17.96
CA LEU A 3 -50.47 -11.16 -16.70
C LEU A 3 -49.73 -9.81 -16.90
N SER A 4 -49.89 -8.97 -15.88
CA SER A 4 -49.02 -7.86 -15.49
C SER A 4 -47.57 -8.31 -15.28
N LEU A 5 -46.60 -7.61 -15.87
CA LEU A 5 -45.19 -7.74 -15.53
C LEU A 5 -44.81 -6.63 -14.55
N SER A 6 -45.18 -6.82 -13.29
CA SER A 6 -44.76 -5.94 -12.18
C SER A 6 -43.52 -6.50 -11.50
N GLY A 7 -42.48 -5.67 -11.48
CA GLY A 7 -41.62 -5.48 -10.31
C GLY A 7 -40.47 -6.47 -10.12
N LEU A 8 -39.25 -5.99 -10.37
CA LEU A 8 -38.16 -6.12 -9.40
C LEU A 8 -37.03 -5.12 -9.73
N PHE A 9 -37.23 -3.83 -9.45
CA PHE A 9 -36.09 -2.92 -9.27
C PHE A 9 -35.61 -3.09 -7.82
N ALA A 10 -34.60 -3.93 -7.62
CA ALA A 10 -33.89 -4.01 -6.35
C ALA A 10 -33.19 -2.66 -6.11
N THR A 11 -33.74 -1.84 -5.24
CA THR A 11 -33.08 -0.63 -4.74
C THR A 11 -31.93 -1.06 -3.86
N LEU A 12 -30.69 -0.95 -4.37
CA LEU A 12 -29.52 -0.84 -3.51
C LEU A 12 -29.67 0.46 -2.72
N ALA A 13 -30.27 0.38 -1.54
CA ALA A 13 -30.14 1.40 -0.52
C ALA A 13 -28.67 1.41 -0.10
N PHE A 14 -27.85 2.22 -0.77
CA PHE A 14 -26.57 2.61 -0.23
C PHE A 14 -26.84 3.33 1.08
N ALA A 15 -26.61 2.66 2.20
CA ALA A 15 -26.38 3.35 3.46
C ALA A 15 -25.20 4.29 3.20
N ARG A 16 -25.51 5.58 2.98
CA ARG A 16 -24.51 6.62 2.86
C ARG A 16 -24.00 6.84 4.27
N GLN A 17 -23.11 5.96 4.70
CA GLN A 17 -22.35 6.14 5.91
C GLN A 17 -21.53 7.41 5.65
N SER A 18 -22.00 8.54 6.16
CA SER A 18 -21.26 9.81 6.18
C SER A 18 -20.09 9.65 7.14
N HIS A 19 -19.15 8.76 6.83
CA HIS A 19 -17.83 8.86 7.41
C HIS A 19 -17.28 10.18 6.87
N HIS A 20 -17.26 11.19 7.74
CA HIS A 20 -16.50 12.41 7.49
C HIS A 20 -15.02 12.02 7.51
N ALA A 21 -14.57 11.37 6.44
CA ALA A 21 -13.17 11.06 6.22
C ALA A 21 -12.48 12.37 5.85
N VAL A 22 -11.43 12.71 6.60
CA VAL A 22 -10.54 13.79 6.22
C VAL A 22 -9.91 13.41 4.88
N ALA A 23 -9.90 14.34 3.93
CA ALA A 23 -9.25 14.11 2.65
C ALA A 23 -7.73 14.00 2.88
N GLU A 24 -7.11 12.94 2.33
CA GLU A 24 -5.66 12.76 2.40
C GLU A 24 -4.93 13.79 1.53
N THR A 25 -3.71 14.15 1.92
CA THR A 25 -2.85 15.10 1.22
C THR A 25 -2.47 14.59 -0.17
N ALA A 26 -2.65 15.46 -1.18
CA ALA A 26 -2.21 15.16 -2.53
C ALA A 26 -0.67 14.99 -2.60
N THR A 27 -0.23 13.91 -3.25
CA THR A 27 1.19 13.52 -3.27
C THR A 27 1.58 12.93 -4.63
N ILE A 28 2.86 13.09 -4.98
CA ILE A 28 3.50 12.34 -6.05
C ILE A 28 3.96 11.00 -5.47
N ARG A 29 3.43 9.90 -6.02
CA ARG A 29 3.70 8.54 -5.55
C ARG A 29 4.63 7.80 -6.51
N THR A 30 5.73 7.28 -5.98
CA THR A 30 6.58 6.30 -6.66
C THR A 30 6.90 5.15 -5.71
N PHE A 31 7.50 4.08 -6.22
CA PHE A 31 7.98 2.99 -5.38
C PHE A 31 9.24 2.38 -5.97
N PHE A 32 9.98 1.68 -5.13
CA PHE A 32 11.14 0.88 -5.52
C PHE A 32 11.35 -0.22 -4.48
N ASN A 33 12.24 -1.16 -4.78
CA ASN A 33 12.69 -2.17 -3.81
C ASN A 33 14.14 -1.87 -3.43
N VAL A 34 14.51 -2.19 -2.19
CA VAL A 34 15.90 -2.10 -1.69
C VAL A 34 16.36 -3.43 -1.14
N GLY A 35 17.67 -3.65 -1.17
CA GLY A 35 18.28 -4.91 -0.74
C GLY A 35 17.83 -6.09 -1.60
N GLY A 36 17.81 -7.26 -0.98
CA GLY A 36 17.54 -8.52 -1.66
C GLY A 36 18.70 -9.04 -2.50
N GLY A 37 18.52 -10.24 -3.04
CA GLY A 37 19.52 -10.92 -3.86
C GLY A 37 18.95 -12.11 -4.59
N TYR A 38 19.69 -12.58 -5.59
CA TYR A 38 19.38 -13.83 -6.28
C TYR A 38 19.85 -15.01 -5.44
N SER A 39 18.97 -16.00 -5.30
CA SER A 39 19.31 -17.30 -4.74
C SER A 39 18.74 -18.40 -5.62
N GLU A 40 19.39 -19.57 -5.62
CA GLU A 40 18.87 -20.75 -6.33
C GLU A 40 17.43 -21.05 -5.91
N ASP A 41 16.60 -21.40 -6.89
CA ASP A 41 15.19 -21.71 -6.69
C ASP A 41 14.94 -23.17 -6.27
N GLY A 42 16.01 -23.95 -6.11
CA GLY A 42 15.99 -25.39 -5.83
C GLY A 42 15.81 -26.29 -7.05
N ASN A 43 15.77 -25.71 -8.26
CA ASN A 43 15.89 -26.37 -9.56
C ASN A 43 17.12 -25.77 -10.30
N THR A 44 16.98 -25.45 -11.60
CA THR A 44 18.03 -24.84 -12.43
C THR A 44 17.91 -23.31 -12.52
N GLY A 45 16.99 -22.70 -11.75
CA GLY A 45 16.66 -21.28 -11.82
C GLY A 45 17.18 -20.48 -10.63
N TYR A 46 17.02 -19.16 -10.74
CA TYR A 46 17.29 -18.22 -9.66
C TYR A 46 16.03 -17.42 -9.35
N ILE A 47 15.80 -17.17 -8.07
CA ILE A 47 14.76 -16.26 -7.58
C ILE A 47 15.41 -15.06 -6.90
N PHE A 48 14.88 -13.87 -7.17
CA PHE A 48 15.19 -12.68 -6.37
C PHE A 48 14.32 -12.68 -5.11
N LYS A 49 14.95 -12.60 -3.94
CA LYS A 49 14.28 -12.63 -2.64
C LYS A 49 14.92 -11.64 -1.66
N ASP A 50 14.35 -11.56 -0.47
CA ASP A 50 14.84 -10.79 0.68
C ASP A 50 14.84 -9.26 0.47
N GLN A 51 14.15 -8.78 -0.56
CA GLN A 51 13.98 -7.36 -0.83
C GLN A 51 12.93 -6.71 0.07
N MET A 52 13.12 -5.42 0.33
CA MET A 52 12.18 -4.58 1.06
C MET A 52 11.53 -3.58 0.11
N TYR A 53 10.21 -3.62 0.01
CA TYR A 53 9.40 -2.67 -0.72
C TYR A 53 9.42 -1.31 -0.01
N VAL A 54 9.63 -0.26 -0.79
CA VAL A 54 9.61 1.13 -0.33
C VAL A 54 8.66 1.92 -1.22
N GLU A 55 7.62 2.46 -0.61
CA GLU A 55 6.72 3.43 -1.21
C GLU A 55 7.16 4.84 -0.83
N LYS A 56 7.39 5.68 -1.84
CA LYS A 56 7.80 7.06 -1.67
C LYS A 56 6.64 8.00 -2.00
N LEU A 57 6.35 8.90 -1.07
CA LEU A 57 5.33 9.93 -1.20
C LEU A 57 6.01 11.29 -1.04
N SER A 58 5.90 12.14 -2.05
CA SER A 58 6.53 13.47 -2.08
C SER A 58 5.45 14.56 -2.22
N PRO A 59 5.59 15.70 -1.52
CA PRO A 59 4.67 16.81 -1.70
C PRO A 59 4.56 17.25 -3.16
N VAL A 60 3.34 17.56 -3.62
CA VAL A 60 3.10 18.04 -4.99
C VAL A 60 3.78 19.40 -5.26
N THR A 61 3.83 20.24 -4.24
CA THR A 61 4.47 21.56 -4.31
C THR A 61 5.77 21.50 -3.52
N PRO A 62 6.93 21.79 -4.14
CA PRO A 62 8.20 21.82 -3.43
C PRO A 62 8.18 22.89 -2.34
N HIS A 63 8.40 22.51 -1.09
CA HIS A 63 8.58 23.49 -0.02
C HIS A 63 9.90 24.26 -0.21
N ARG A 64 9.88 25.57 0.11
CA ARG A 64 11.04 26.45 0.04
C ARG A 64 12.20 25.96 0.93
N TYR A 65 11.84 25.38 2.06
CA TYR A 65 12.76 24.65 2.93
C TYR A 65 12.66 23.16 2.61
N ARG A 66 13.78 22.43 2.61
CA ARG A 66 13.81 20.97 2.38
C ARG A 66 13.82 20.28 3.74
N PRO A 67 12.67 19.96 4.35
CA PRO A 67 12.66 19.28 5.64
C PRO A 67 13.22 17.86 5.51
N SER A 68 13.63 17.26 6.63
CA SER A 68 14.22 15.93 6.65
C SER A 68 13.29 14.87 6.06
N LEU A 69 13.87 13.80 5.51
CA LEU A 69 13.10 12.65 5.04
C LEU A 69 12.58 11.86 6.24
N ILE A 70 11.39 11.27 6.11
CA ILE A 70 10.79 10.42 7.14
C ILE A 70 10.65 9.00 6.60
N VAL A 71 11.13 8.03 7.37
CA VAL A 71 10.97 6.60 7.08
C VAL A 71 10.02 5.99 8.10
N LEU A 72 8.90 5.44 7.64
CA LEU A 72 7.88 4.82 8.48
C LEU A 72 7.97 3.30 8.38
N ILE A 73 8.19 2.67 9.54
CA ILE A 73 8.44 1.22 9.67
C ILE A 73 7.37 0.63 10.59
N HIS A 74 6.55 -0.29 10.06
CA HIS A 74 5.44 -0.90 10.80
C HIS A 74 5.92 -1.91 11.85
N GLY A 75 5.03 -2.31 12.78
CA GLY A 75 5.30 -3.34 13.79
C GLY A 75 5.04 -4.78 13.32
N GLN A 76 5.03 -5.73 14.26
CA GLN A 76 4.75 -7.14 13.95
C GLN A 76 3.30 -7.36 13.49
N GLY A 77 3.10 -8.28 12.54
CA GLY A 77 1.78 -8.60 11.98
C GLY A 77 1.13 -7.50 11.13
N GLN A 78 1.85 -6.42 10.84
CA GLN A 78 1.33 -5.23 10.16
C GLN A 78 2.04 -5.03 8.80
N THR A 79 1.60 -4.02 8.04
CA THR A 79 2.22 -3.52 6.81
C THR A 79 2.30 -1.98 6.84
N GLY A 80 2.85 -1.38 5.80
CA GLY A 80 2.88 0.09 5.62
C GLY A 80 1.50 0.75 5.60
N THR A 81 0.42 -0.02 5.39
CA THR A 81 -0.97 0.48 5.44
C THR A 81 -1.30 1.17 6.76
N ASN A 82 -0.62 0.80 7.85
CA ASN A 82 -0.79 1.42 9.17
C ASN A 82 -0.56 2.93 9.23
N PHE A 83 0.20 3.46 8.27
CA PHE A 83 0.54 4.89 8.21
C PHE A 83 -0.31 5.67 7.22
N LEU A 84 -1.14 4.98 6.45
CA LEU A 84 -2.09 5.56 5.50
C LEU A 84 -3.41 5.85 6.22
N ASN A 85 -4.52 5.85 5.48
CA ASN A 85 -5.85 6.17 5.96
C ASN A 85 -6.18 5.45 7.27
N LYS A 86 -6.68 6.21 8.25
CA LYS A 86 -7.21 5.64 9.48
C LYS A 86 -8.60 5.05 9.23
N LEU A 87 -8.91 3.94 9.90
CA LEU A 87 -10.22 3.28 9.79
C LEU A 87 -11.37 4.14 10.31
N ASP A 88 -11.09 5.05 11.24
CA ASP A 88 -12.06 6.01 11.78
C ASP A 88 -12.25 7.24 10.87
N GLY A 89 -11.48 7.35 9.78
CA GLY A 89 -11.51 8.47 8.84
C GLY A 89 -10.71 9.70 9.29
N GLY A 90 -9.97 9.63 10.40
CA GLY A 90 -9.07 10.71 10.81
C GLY A 90 -7.86 10.87 9.88
N GLU A 91 -7.19 12.01 9.98
CA GLU A 91 -5.97 12.32 9.22
C GLU A 91 -4.90 11.23 9.43
N SER A 92 -4.31 10.73 8.35
CA SER A 92 -3.21 9.79 8.42
C SER A 92 -1.89 10.43 8.85
N TRP A 93 -0.97 9.64 9.39
CA TRP A 93 0.40 10.09 9.65
C TRP A 93 1.10 10.56 8.36
N THR A 94 0.79 9.90 7.25
CA THR A 94 1.33 10.24 5.95
C THR A 94 0.91 11.65 5.52
N SER A 95 -0.38 11.96 5.60
CA SER A 95 -0.91 13.30 5.28
C SER A 95 -0.35 14.35 6.21
N HIS A 96 -0.34 14.08 7.52
CA HIS A 96 0.21 14.98 8.52
C HIS A 96 1.65 15.43 8.20
N PHE A 97 2.52 14.49 7.84
CA PHE A 97 3.91 14.82 7.52
C PHE A 97 4.09 15.39 6.11
N LEU A 98 3.28 14.98 5.13
CA LEU A 98 3.29 15.56 3.79
C LEU A 98 2.87 17.03 3.81
N ASP A 99 1.85 17.39 4.59
CA ASP A 99 1.40 18.77 4.79
C ASP A 99 2.46 19.63 5.45
N ALA A 100 3.28 19.03 6.33
CA ALA A 100 4.48 19.67 6.88
C ALA A 100 5.67 19.73 5.88
N GLY A 101 5.49 19.22 4.66
CA GLY A 101 6.46 19.31 3.56
C GLY A 101 7.49 18.18 3.50
N HIS A 102 7.35 17.14 4.32
CA HIS A 102 8.29 16.02 4.35
C HIS A 102 8.05 15.05 3.18
N THR A 103 9.14 14.52 2.63
CA THR A 103 9.05 13.32 1.77
C THR A 103 9.03 12.09 2.65
N ILE A 104 8.05 11.22 2.44
CA ILE A 104 7.80 10.02 3.25
C ILE A 104 8.24 8.78 2.48
N TYR A 105 8.87 7.86 3.19
CA TYR A 105 9.20 6.52 2.73
C TYR A 105 8.50 5.51 3.64
N ILE A 106 7.50 4.82 3.12
CA ILE A 106 6.76 3.78 3.83
C ILE A 106 7.33 2.44 3.40
N VAL A 107 7.81 1.64 4.35
CA VAL A 107 8.35 0.32 4.05
C VAL A 107 7.37 -0.77 4.44
N ASP A 108 7.31 -1.82 3.63
CA ASP A 108 6.86 -3.12 4.11
C ASP A 108 8.12 -3.93 4.42
N GLN A 109 8.33 -4.34 5.68
CA GLN A 109 9.50 -5.12 6.06
C GLN A 109 9.63 -6.39 5.21
N THR A 110 10.85 -6.91 5.04
CA THR A 110 11.11 -8.14 4.28
C THR A 110 10.18 -9.28 4.73
N PHE A 111 9.65 -10.05 3.77
CA PHE A 111 8.65 -11.10 4.00
C PHE A 111 7.29 -10.60 4.55
N ARG A 112 6.89 -9.37 4.20
CA ARG A 112 5.60 -8.80 4.60
C ARG A 112 5.00 -7.97 3.49
N GLY A 113 3.67 -8.02 3.35
CA GLY A 113 2.94 -7.18 2.40
C GLY A 113 3.49 -7.28 0.98
N ARG A 114 3.95 -6.14 0.46
CA ARG A 114 4.50 -6.01 -0.91
C ARG A 114 5.96 -6.45 -1.03
N SER A 115 6.63 -6.75 0.09
CA SER A 115 7.93 -7.40 0.14
C SER A 115 7.73 -8.91 0.05
N ALA A 116 7.70 -9.42 -1.19
CA ALA A 116 7.29 -10.79 -1.50
C ALA A 116 7.93 -11.82 -0.56
N SER A 117 7.10 -12.60 0.12
CA SER A 117 7.56 -13.74 0.89
C SER A 117 7.88 -14.89 -0.06
N ALA A 118 9.06 -15.49 0.09
CA ALA A 118 9.50 -16.77 -0.51
C ALA A 118 8.53 -17.33 -1.57
N PRO A 119 8.74 -17.03 -2.87
CA PRO A 119 7.74 -17.26 -3.93
C PRO A 119 7.35 -18.74 -4.20
N ARG A 120 7.89 -19.70 -3.43
CA ARG A 120 7.74 -21.14 -3.61
C ARG A 120 6.85 -21.83 -2.55
N ILE A 121 6.51 -21.19 -1.43
CA ILE A 121 5.66 -21.85 -0.41
C ILE A 121 4.23 -22.03 -0.99
N GLY A 122 3.88 -23.27 -1.33
CA GLY A 122 2.56 -23.65 -1.86
C GLY A 122 2.40 -23.59 -3.38
N ALA A 123 3.46 -23.25 -4.14
CA ALA A 123 3.40 -23.15 -5.60
C ALA A 123 4.45 -24.07 -6.27
N GLN A 124 4.06 -24.72 -7.37
CA GLN A 124 4.94 -25.60 -8.17
C GLN A 124 6.04 -24.82 -8.90
N THR A 125 5.80 -23.53 -9.18
CA THR A 125 6.74 -22.60 -9.79
C THR A 125 6.82 -21.32 -8.96
N PRO A 126 8.02 -20.74 -8.74
CA PRO A 126 8.13 -19.50 -8.01
C PRO A 126 7.42 -18.35 -8.73
N SER A 127 6.56 -17.60 -8.05
CA SER A 127 6.06 -16.31 -8.56
C SER A 127 7.17 -15.25 -8.42
N THR A 128 8.12 -15.21 -9.35
CA THR A 128 9.23 -14.23 -9.29
C THR A 128 9.02 -13.03 -10.20
N TYR A 129 9.62 -11.92 -9.78
CA TYR A 129 9.99 -10.82 -10.66
C TYR A 129 11.06 -11.35 -11.63
N ARG A 130 10.68 -11.64 -12.87
CA ARG A 130 11.64 -11.83 -13.97
C ARG A 130 12.06 -10.49 -14.53
#